data_AF-A0A1S2PDH3-F1
#
_entry.id   AF-A0A1S2PDH3-F1
#
_cell.length_a   1.000
_cell.length_b   1.000
_cell.length_c   1.000
_cell.angle_alpha   90.00
_cell.angle_beta   90.00
_cell.angle_gamma   90.00
#
_symmetry.space_group_name_H-M   'P 1'
#
loop_
_entity.id
_entity.type
_entity.pdbx_description
1 polymer ?
#
loop_
_entity_poly.entity_id
_entity_poly.type
_entity_poly.pdbx_seq_one_letter_code
_entity_poly.pdbx_strand_id
1 'polypeptide(L)'
;MSSPEPTPSAGLNRLPELDFRLDGLDADEKTNDAFFDQIGVSDDMLVPLAEHHSADGVRSFYVLYDTTATYDHPGVPHYIALYLQRDQEKRTFRFEHAPLPLPAMAQSWLIHRGCPPDSIGLAPELRTAPADEATRALERRLMGDGDHHALGWSYTQDDPEDWVTLAALRALDEHASSPFRVVIEEVAIKAGTHTLREGGFETAEEALTWCHDRLRGTERPLPPVRPKPSRSRPAAVPKTAASHPPGRSR
;
A
#
# COMPACT_ATOMS: atom_id res chain seq x y z
N MET A 1 25.02 47.82 -23.75
CA MET A 1 25.39 46.81 -22.75
C MET A 1 24.26 45.81 -22.71
N SER A 2 24.44 44.65 -23.34
CA SER A 2 23.44 43.58 -23.39
C SER A 2 23.63 42.69 -22.18
N SER A 3 22.61 42.57 -21.34
CA SER A 3 22.56 41.57 -20.28
C SER A 3 22.40 40.18 -20.91
N PRO A 4 23.15 39.16 -20.45
CA PRO A 4 22.96 37.80 -20.96
C PRO A 4 21.68 37.21 -20.38
N GLU A 5 20.89 36.56 -21.23
CA GLU A 5 19.79 35.66 -20.84
C GLU A 5 20.31 34.57 -19.89
N PRO A 6 19.54 34.19 -18.86
CA PRO A 6 19.91 33.05 -18.03
C PRO A 6 19.75 31.76 -18.85
N THR A 7 20.87 31.09 -19.08
CA THR A 7 20.93 29.72 -19.60
C THR A 7 20.02 28.81 -18.75
N PRO A 8 19.12 28.01 -19.34
CA PRO A 8 18.30 27.08 -18.57
C PRO A 8 19.22 26.02 -17.94
N SER A 9 19.14 25.91 -16.62
CA SER A 9 19.87 24.91 -15.84
C SER A 9 19.62 23.51 -16.39
N ALA A 10 20.66 22.93 -16.97
CA ALA A 10 20.71 21.52 -17.29
C ALA A 10 20.62 20.71 -15.99
N GLY A 11 19.66 19.78 -15.90
CA GLY A 11 19.73 18.66 -14.94
C GLY A 11 18.67 18.60 -13.84
N LEU A 12 17.46 19.12 -14.03
CA LEU A 12 16.32 18.51 -13.35
C LEU A 12 16.04 17.20 -14.09
N ASN A 13 16.39 16.05 -13.48
CA ASN A 13 15.87 14.76 -13.92
C ASN A 13 14.37 14.93 -14.07
N ARG A 14 13.88 14.87 -15.31
CA ARG A 14 12.46 15.00 -15.61
C ARG A 14 11.78 13.86 -14.85
N LEU A 15 10.89 14.20 -13.91
CA LEU A 15 10.05 13.19 -13.25
C LEU A 15 9.38 12.34 -14.35
N PRO A 16 9.18 11.04 -14.13
CA PRO A 16 8.53 10.19 -15.13
C PRO A 16 7.19 10.81 -15.50
N GLU A 17 6.97 10.97 -16.80
CA GLU A 17 5.75 11.54 -17.35
C GLU A 17 4.63 10.51 -17.18
N LEU A 18 3.54 10.93 -16.52
CA LEU A 18 2.38 10.08 -16.27
C LEU A 18 1.52 10.03 -17.54
N ASP A 19 1.38 8.83 -18.12
CA ASP A 19 0.53 8.60 -19.29
C ASP A 19 -0.56 7.56 -18.99
N PHE A 20 -1.81 8.02 -18.95
CA PHE A 20 -2.99 7.18 -18.74
C PHE A 20 -3.43 6.42 -20.00
N ARG A 21 -2.86 6.67 -21.18
CA ARG A 21 -3.20 6.03 -22.47
C ARG A 21 -4.70 6.07 -22.77
N LEU A 22 -5.32 7.23 -22.57
CA LEU A 22 -6.75 7.45 -22.83
C LEU A 22 -7.01 8.21 -24.14
N ASP A 23 -5.96 8.43 -24.94
CA ASP A 23 -6.08 9.14 -26.22
C ASP A 23 -7.15 8.54 -27.13
N GLY A 24 -8.13 9.37 -27.49
CA GLY A 24 -9.24 8.99 -28.37
C GLY A 24 -10.26 8.04 -27.74
N LEU A 25 -10.19 7.80 -26.44
CA LEU A 25 -11.24 7.17 -25.63
C LEU A 25 -12.05 8.24 -24.91
N ASP A 26 -13.30 7.90 -24.59
CA ASP A 26 -14.21 8.75 -23.84
C ASP A 26 -14.91 7.93 -22.74
N ALA A 27 -15.67 8.55 -21.86
CA ALA A 27 -16.55 7.85 -20.95
C ALA A 27 -17.93 8.52 -20.91
N ASP A 28 -18.86 7.97 -20.14
CA ASP A 28 -20.05 8.75 -19.81
C ASP A 28 -19.66 10.00 -19.01
N GLU A 29 -20.48 11.06 -19.10
CA GLU A 29 -20.24 12.36 -18.46
C GLU A 29 -19.84 12.22 -16.99
N LYS A 30 -20.58 11.38 -16.25
CA LYS A 30 -20.30 11.12 -14.83
C LYS A 30 -18.91 10.52 -14.61
N THR A 31 -18.48 9.58 -15.44
CA THR A 31 -17.17 8.95 -15.33
C THR A 31 -16.06 9.90 -15.73
N ASN A 32 -16.26 10.74 -16.75
CA ASN A 32 -15.29 11.77 -17.13
C ASN A 32 -15.12 12.82 -16.04
N ASP A 33 -16.21 13.36 -15.50
CA ASP A 33 -16.18 14.35 -14.43
C ASP A 33 -15.48 13.77 -13.19
N ALA A 34 -15.83 12.54 -12.81
CA ALA A 34 -15.17 11.86 -11.70
C ALA A 34 -13.67 11.65 -11.96
N PHE A 35 -13.28 11.25 -13.17
CA PHE A 35 -11.86 11.07 -13.50
C PHE A 35 -11.11 12.40 -13.46
N PHE A 36 -11.68 13.46 -14.02
CA PHE A 36 -11.10 14.79 -13.99
C PHE A 36 -10.92 15.26 -12.53
N ASP A 37 -11.98 15.24 -11.73
CA ASP A 37 -11.95 15.74 -10.35
C ASP A 37 -11.01 14.94 -9.44
N GLN A 38 -10.93 13.61 -9.62
CA GLN A 38 -10.20 12.72 -8.71
C GLN A 38 -8.75 12.47 -9.14
N ILE A 39 -8.43 12.64 -10.41
CA ILE A 39 -7.13 12.30 -11.00
C ILE A 39 -6.63 13.43 -11.91
N GLY A 40 -7.45 13.86 -12.88
CA GLY A 40 -7.04 14.77 -13.94
C GLY A 40 -6.68 16.19 -13.50
N VAL A 41 -7.29 16.71 -12.42
CA VAL A 41 -7.00 18.05 -11.89
C VAL A 41 -5.56 18.19 -11.41
N SER A 42 -4.94 17.09 -10.96
CA SER A 42 -3.61 17.07 -10.37
C SER A 42 -2.62 16.24 -11.20
N ASP A 43 -2.92 15.93 -12.47
CA ASP A 43 -2.14 14.97 -13.26
C ASP A 43 -0.64 15.32 -13.37
N ASP A 44 -0.32 16.60 -13.51
CA ASP A 44 1.03 17.17 -13.55
C ASP A 44 1.76 17.12 -12.20
N MET A 45 1.04 16.87 -11.12
CA MET A 45 1.53 16.77 -9.75
C MET A 45 1.47 15.33 -9.18
N LEU A 46 1.01 14.37 -9.99
CA LEU A 46 1.04 12.93 -9.67
C LEU A 46 2.34 12.30 -10.17
N VAL A 47 3.14 11.74 -9.26
CA VAL A 47 4.38 11.05 -9.61
C VAL A 47 4.13 9.54 -9.67
N PRO A 48 4.33 8.86 -10.82
CA PRO A 48 4.16 7.43 -10.90
C PRO A 48 5.31 6.68 -10.23
N LEU A 49 5.01 6.06 -9.08
CA LEU A 49 5.96 5.22 -8.35
C LEU A 49 6.03 3.80 -8.91
N ALA A 50 4.94 3.30 -9.48
CA ALA A 50 4.89 2.03 -10.20
C ALA A 50 3.79 2.05 -11.26
N GLU A 51 4.05 1.42 -12.41
CA GLU A 51 3.09 1.31 -13.49
C GLU A 51 3.13 -0.10 -14.10
N HIS A 52 1.96 -0.64 -14.40
CA HIS A 52 1.83 -1.88 -15.15
C HIS A 52 0.68 -1.79 -16.14
N HIS A 53 0.91 -2.28 -17.36
CA HIS A 53 -0.12 -2.44 -18.37
C HIS A 53 -0.25 -3.92 -18.73
N SER A 54 -1.48 -4.40 -18.84
CA SER A 54 -1.72 -5.76 -19.31
C SER A 54 -1.23 -5.92 -20.76
N ALA A 55 -0.85 -7.16 -21.13
CA ALA A 55 -0.30 -7.45 -22.45
C ALA A 55 -1.25 -7.10 -23.62
N ASP A 56 -2.56 -7.11 -23.37
CA ASP A 56 -3.61 -6.71 -24.32
C ASP A 56 -3.88 -5.19 -24.33
N GLY A 57 -3.21 -4.40 -23.47
CA GLY A 57 -3.41 -2.96 -23.34
C GLY A 57 -4.76 -2.54 -22.74
N VAL A 58 -5.60 -3.50 -22.37
CA VAL A 58 -6.97 -3.27 -21.88
C VAL A 58 -6.96 -2.72 -20.46
N ARG A 59 -5.97 -3.11 -19.64
CA ARG A 59 -5.88 -2.74 -18.23
C ARG A 59 -4.59 -2.01 -17.92
N SER A 60 -4.66 -1.05 -17.01
CA SER A 60 -3.48 -0.39 -16.47
C SER A 60 -3.61 -0.16 -14.98
N PHE A 61 -2.49 -0.23 -14.28
CA PHE A 61 -2.39 -0.21 -12.83
C PHE A 61 -1.28 0.77 -12.47
N TYR A 62 -1.58 1.70 -11.57
CA TYR A 62 -0.65 2.74 -11.17
C TYR A 62 -0.64 2.87 -9.65
N VAL A 63 0.57 2.96 -9.09
CA VAL A 63 0.79 3.53 -7.76
C VAL A 63 1.32 4.94 -7.97
N LEU A 64 0.53 5.93 -7.59
CA LEU A 64 0.84 7.35 -7.77
C LEU A 64 1.13 7.97 -6.41
N TYR A 65 2.10 8.88 -6.36
CA TYR A 65 2.34 9.77 -5.23
C TYR A 65 1.78 11.16 -5.57
N ASP A 66 0.84 11.62 -4.76
CA ASP A 66 0.23 12.93 -4.88
C ASP A 66 1.06 13.96 -4.11
N THR A 67 1.78 14.79 -4.86
CA THR A 67 2.61 15.86 -4.27
C THR A 67 1.79 17.03 -3.75
N THR A 68 0.50 17.12 -4.10
CA THR A 68 -0.40 18.18 -3.65
C THR A 68 -1.00 17.92 -2.28
N ALA A 69 -0.99 16.67 -1.81
CA ALA A 69 -1.60 16.26 -0.54
C ALA A 69 -1.09 17.06 0.68
N THR A 70 0.17 17.51 0.65
CA THR A 70 0.76 18.39 1.69
C THR A 70 0.06 19.76 1.81
N TYR A 71 -0.58 20.22 0.73
CA TYR A 71 -1.28 21.50 0.67
C TYR A 71 -2.79 21.38 0.92
N ASP A 72 -3.30 20.16 1.08
CA ASP A 72 -4.69 19.89 1.45
C ASP A 72 -4.85 19.96 2.99
N HIS A 73 -5.92 19.37 3.52
CA HIS A 73 -6.12 19.27 4.94
C HIS A 73 -5.12 18.30 5.58
N PRO A 74 -4.67 18.56 6.83
CA PRO A 74 -3.72 17.68 7.50
C PRO A 74 -4.17 16.22 7.56
N GLY A 75 -3.23 15.29 7.38
CA GLY A 75 -3.47 13.85 7.52
C GLY A 75 -3.85 13.12 6.24
N VAL A 76 -3.98 13.79 5.10
CA VAL A 76 -4.37 13.17 3.83
C VAL A 76 -3.38 12.07 3.42
N PRO A 77 -3.85 10.92 2.88
CA PRO A 77 -2.98 9.92 2.29
C PRO A 77 -2.29 10.45 1.02
N HIS A 78 -0.97 10.25 0.91
CA HIS A 78 -0.22 10.73 -0.25
C HIS A 78 -0.19 9.75 -1.43
N TYR A 79 -0.71 8.52 -1.27
CA TYR A 79 -0.65 7.52 -2.34
C TYR A 79 -2.03 7.27 -2.92
N ILE A 80 -2.09 7.16 -4.25
CA ILE A 80 -3.30 6.79 -4.99
C ILE A 80 -3.01 5.50 -5.75
N ALA A 81 -3.79 4.46 -5.47
CA ALA A 81 -3.87 3.30 -6.35
C ALA A 81 -4.91 3.60 -7.45
N LEU A 82 -4.52 3.49 -8.71
CA LEU A 82 -5.41 3.71 -9.86
C LEU A 82 -5.45 2.46 -10.76
N TYR A 83 -6.65 1.99 -11.04
CA TYR A 83 -6.95 0.91 -11.97
C TYR A 83 -7.77 1.44 -13.14
N LEU A 84 -7.27 1.26 -14.36
CA LEU A 84 -7.90 1.70 -15.60
C LEU A 84 -8.27 0.50 -16.46
N GLN A 85 -9.45 0.57 -17.09
CA GLN A 85 -9.96 -0.40 -18.05
C GLN A 85 -10.42 0.29 -19.32
N ARG A 86 -10.04 -0.23 -20.49
CA ARG A 86 -10.36 0.33 -21.81
C ARG A 86 -11.21 -0.65 -22.61
N ASP A 87 -12.26 -0.17 -23.24
CA ASP A 87 -13.06 -0.91 -24.23
C ASP A 87 -12.75 -0.32 -25.61
N GLN A 88 -11.85 -0.97 -26.35
CA GLN A 88 -11.39 -0.49 -27.66
C GLN A 88 -12.50 -0.53 -28.72
N GLU A 89 -13.45 -1.46 -28.60
CA GLU A 89 -14.56 -1.57 -29.55
C GLU A 89 -15.54 -0.41 -29.38
N LYS A 90 -15.86 -0.08 -28.12
CA LYS A 90 -16.75 1.06 -27.80
C LYS A 90 -16.02 2.39 -27.75
N ARG A 91 -14.69 2.37 -27.82
CA ARG A 91 -13.80 3.52 -27.58
C ARG A 91 -14.08 4.20 -26.25
N THR A 92 -14.31 3.40 -25.20
CA THR A 92 -14.57 3.93 -23.86
C THR A 92 -13.56 3.49 -22.82
N PHE A 93 -13.54 4.17 -21.68
CA PHE A 93 -12.79 3.73 -20.51
C PHE A 93 -13.63 3.74 -19.23
N ARG A 94 -13.11 3.04 -18.22
CA ARG A 94 -13.58 3.06 -16.84
C ARG A 94 -12.38 3.05 -15.93
N PHE A 95 -12.56 3.56 -14.72
CA PHE A 95 -11.51 3.56 -13.73
C PHE A 95 -12.07 3.27 -12.34
N GLU A 96 -11.18 2.79 -11.48
CA GLU A 96 -11.37 2.76 -10.04
C GLU A 96 -10.10 3.35 -9.43
N HIS A 97 -10.23 4.04 -8.30
CA HIS A 97 -9.07 4.51 -7.55
C HIS A 97 -9.28 4.36 -6.04
N ALA A 98 -8.19 4.41 -5.28
CA ALA A 98 -8.22 4.48 -3.83
C ALA A 98 -7.04 5.29 -3.28
N PRO A 99 -7.30 6.37 -2.53
CA PRO A 99 -6.30 7.02 -1.68
C PRO A 99 -5.93 6.08 -0.53
N LEU A 100 -4.64 5.81 -0.35
CA LEU A 100 -4.13 4.82 0.59
C LEU A 100 -2.90 5.38 1.32
N PRO A 101 -2.74 5.08 2.62
CA PRO A 101 -1.70 5.70 3.43
C PRO A 101 -0.30 5.15 3.13
N LEU A 102 -0.19 3.93 2.63
CA LEU A 102 1.10 3.27 2.41
C LEU A 102 1.21 2.73 0.98
N PRO A 103 2.41 2.76 0.37
CA PRO A 103 2.63 2.18 -0.96
C PRO A 103 2.25 0.69 -1.03
N ALA A 104 2.60 -0.08 0.00
CA ALA A 104 2.28 -1.50 0.07
C ALA A 104 0.76 -1.76 0.05
N MET A 105 -0.04 -0.86 0.65
CA MET A 105 -1.49 -0.96 0.62
C MET A 105 -2.03 -0.62 -0.78
N ALA A 106 -1.46 0.37 -1.46
CA ALA A 106 -1.78 0.71 -2.85
C ALA A 106 -1.50 -0.46 -3.81
N GLN A 107 -0.30 -1.06 -3.68
CA GLN A 107 0.05 -2.27 -4.44
C GLN A 107 -0.92 -3.41 -4.15
N SER A 108 -1.26 -3.64 -2.87
CA SER A 108 -2.22 -4.68 -2.51
C SER A 108 -3.59 -4.46 -3.16
N TRP A 109 -4.12 -3.24 -3.08
CA TRP A 109 -5.39 -2.88 -3.70
C TRP A 109 -5.44 -3.15 -5.22
N LEU A 110 -4.31 -2.95 -5.93
CA LEU A 110 -4.16 -3.24 -7.36
C LEU A 110 -4.01 -4.74 -7.64
N ILE A 111 -3.27 -5.47 -6.80
CA ILE A 111 -3.13 -6.93 -6.88
C ILE A 111 -4.51 -7.61 -6.78
N HIS A 112 -5.36 -7.13 -5.87
CA HIS A 112 -6.74 -7.62 -5.75
C HIS A 112 -7.64 -7.29 -6.95
N ARG A 113 -7.20 -6.39 -7.84
CA ARG A 113 -7.84 -6.11 -9.15
C ARG A 113 -7.17 -6.84 -10.32
N GLY A 114 -6.28 -7.78 -10.01
CA GLY A 114 -5.64 -8.65 -10.99
C GLY A 114 -4.31 -8.12 -11.54
N CYS A 115 -3.70 -7.13 -10.89
CA CYS A 115 -2.31 -6.78 -11.18
C CYS A 115 -1.37 -7.91 -10.72
N PRO A 116 -0.45 -8.41 -11.55
CA PRO A 116 0.55 -9.39 -11.10
C PRO A 116 1.47 -8.76 -10.03
N PRO A 117 1.66 -9.40 -8.86
CA PRO A 117 2.46 -8.83 -7.77
C PRO A 117 3.88 -8.43 -8.19
N ASP A 118 4.53 -9.25 -9.02
CA ASP A 118 5.90 -9.00 -9.50
C ASP A 118 5.99 -7.89 -10.56
N SER A 119 4.85 -7.37 -11.03
CA SER A 119 4.78 -6.36 -12.08
C SER A 119 4.49 -4.94 -11.58
N ILE A 120 4.19 -4.77 -10.28
CA ILE A 120 3.86 -3.47 -9.68
C ILE A 120 4.88 -3.04 -8.62
N GLY A 121 6.15 -3.39 -8.84
CA GLY A 121 7.25 -2.98 -7.96
C GLY A 121 7.50 -1.47 -8.04
N LEU A 122 7.72 -0.84 -6.88
CA LEU A 122 8.03 0.59 -6.80
C LEU A 122 9.44 0.87 -7.37
N ALA A 123 9.55 1.92 -8.19
CA ALA A 123 10.81 2.43 -8.73
C ALA A 123 11.79 2.73 -7.58
N PRO A 124 12.93 2.02 -7.48
CA PRO A 124 13.88 2.19 -6.37
C PRO A 124 14.40 3.62 -6.19
N GLU A 125 14.51 4.37 -7.28
CA GLU A 125 15.00 5.75 -7.33
C GLU A 125 13.99 6.79 -6.82
N LEU A 126 12.71 6.43 -6.72
CA LEU A 126 11.63 7.32 -6.28
C LEU A 126 11.17 7.05 -4.85
N ARG A 127 11.81 6.12 -4.13
CA ARG A 127 11.41 5.70 -2.78
C ARG A 127 12.55 5.71 -1.79
N THR A 128 12.21 5.83 -0.51
CA THR A 128 13.13 5.52 0.57
C THR A 128 13.42 4.03 0.65
N ALA A 129 14.62 3.68 1.11
CA ALA A 129 15.01 2.30 1.33
C ALA A 129 14.49 1.80 2.68
N PRO A 130 14.00 0.55 2.79
CA PRO A 130 13.63 0.00 4.08
C PRO A 130 14.86 -0.06 5.00
N ALA A 131 14.72 0.47 6.21
CA ALA A 131 15.82 0.59 7.17
C ALA A 131 16.35 -0.76 7.67
N ASP A 132 15.50 -1.80 7.65
CA ASP A 132 15.85 -3.15 8.11
C ASP A 132 14.98 -4.25 7.46
N GLU A 133 15.34 -5.51 7.72
CA GLU A 133 14.61 -6.67 7.20
C GLU A 133 13.20 -6.79 7.77
N ALA A 134 12.97 -6.32 9.00
CA ALA A 134 11.64 -6.31 9.61
C ALA A 134 10.69 -5.39 8.82
N THR A 135 11.15 -4.21 8.42
CA THR A 135 10.45 -3.28 7.53
C THR A 135 10.14 -3.97 6.20
N ARG A 136 11.15 -4.53 5.54
CA ARG A 136 10.98 -5.22 4.24
C ARG A 136 10.02 -6.40 4.32
N ALA A 137 10.03 -7.16 5.41
CA ALA A 137 9.12 -8.28 5.63
C ALA A 137 7.68 -7.80 5.83
N LEU A 138 7.49 -6.73 6.59
CA LEU A 138 6.18 -6.14 6.85
C LEU A 138 5.57 -5.53 5.58
N GLU A 139 6.35 -4.80 4.77
CA GLU A 139 5.91 -4.27 3.46
C GLU A 139 5.41 -5.38 2.54
N ARG A 140 6.20 -6.45 2.37
CA ARG A 140 5.82 -7.60 1.53
C ARG A 140 4.54 -8.27 2.02
N ARG A 141 4.36 -8.36 3.34
CA ARG A 141 3.14 -8.94 3.91
C ARG A 141 1.94 -8.03 3.67
N LEU A 142 2.06 -6.71 3.91
CA LEU A 142 0.97 -5.76 3.65
C LEU A 142 0.57 -5.73 2.17
N MET A 143 1.55 -5.86 1.26
CA MET A 143 1.28 -5.99 -0.18
C MET A 143 0.41 -7.23 -0.50
N GLY A 144 0.53 -8.30 0.27
CA GLY A 144 -0.28 -9.52 0.11
C GLY A 144 -1.57 -9.59 0.93
N ASP A 145 -1.74 -8.75 1.96
CA ASP A 145 -2.80 -8.85 2.97
C ASP A 145 -4.04 -7.96 2.66
N GLY A 146 -4.18 -7.42 1.45
CA GLY A 146 -5.17 -6.38 1.10
C GLY A 146 -6.64 -6.77 1.26
N ASP A 147 -6.96 -8.06 1.26
CA ASP A 147 -8.29 -8.61 1.56
C ASP A 147 -8.42 -9.19 2.98
N HIS A 148 -7.39 -9.09 3.81
CA HIS A 148 -7.42 -9.59 5.19
C HIS A 148 -7.78 -8.48 6.18
N HIS A 149 -7.58 -7.21 5.81
CA HIS A 149 -7.83 -6.07 6.68
C HIS A 149 -8.54 -4.93 5.93
N ALA A 150 -9.48 -4.27 6.60
CA ALA A 150 -10.04 -2.99 6.17
C ALA A 150 -9.28 -1.83 6.83
N LEU A 151 -9.00 -0.78 6.07
CA LEU A 151 -8.53 0.49 6.60
C LEU A 151 -9.66 1.19 7.35
N GLY A 152 -9.46 1.46 8.65
CA GLY A 152 -10.43 2.17 9.49
C GLY A 152 -10.10 3.66 9.65
N TRP A 153 -8.82 4.00 9.77
CA TRP A 153 -8.35 5.37 9.94
C TRP A 153 -6.88 5.48 9.50
N SER A 154 -6.48 6.64 8.99
CA SER A 154 -5.09 6.94 8.72
C SER A 154 -4.79 8.42 8.93
N TYR A 155 -3.51 8.73 9.14
CA TYR A 155 -3.02 10.10 9.21
C TYR A 155 -1.57 10.16 8.75
N THR A 156 -1.28 11.07 7.82
CA THR A 156 0.09 11.43 7.43
C THR A 156 0.47 12.75 8.08
N GLN A 157 1.55 12.75 8.86
CA GLN A 157 2.28 13.95 9.26
C GLN A 157 3.52 14.04 8.38
N ASP A 158 3.61 15.10 7.60
CA ASP A 158 4.64 15.32 6.59
C ASP A 158 5.62 16.43 6.99
N ASP A 159 5.77 16.67 8.30
CA ASP A 159 6.82 17.54 8.85
C ASP A 159 8.20 16.91 8.51
N PRO A 160 9.10 17.64 7.83
CA PRO A 160 10.42 17.11 7.48
C PRO A 160 11.27 16.60 8.65
N GLU A 161 11.00 17.04 9.88
CA GLU A 161 11.71 16.57 11.08
C GLU A 161 10.97 15.45 11.85
N ASP A 162 9.69 15.17 11.56
CA ASP A 162 8.91 14.04 12.09
C ASP A 162 7.89 13.54 11.07
N TRP A 163 8.39 13.03 9.93
CA TRP A 163 7.54 12.49 8.88
C TRP A 163 7.08 11.09 9.28
N VAL A 164 5.80 10.96 9.57
CA VAL A 164 5.17 9.73 10.06
C VAL A 164 3.82 9.49 9.37
N THR A 165 3.57 8.25 8.96
CA THR A 165 2.27 7.81 8.48
C THR A 165 1.71 6.71 9.36
N LEU A 166 0.48 6.90 9.81
CA LEU A 166 -0.26 5.97 10.66
C LEU A 166 -1.42 5.36 9.89
N ALA A 167 -1.63 4.06 10.04
CA ALA A 167 -2.80 3.36 9.52
C ALA A 167 -3.36 2.39 10.56
N ALA A 168 -4.60 2.65 11.00
CA ALA A 168 -5.36 1.74 11.85
C ALA A 168 -6.21 0.80 10.97
N LEU A 169 -5.93 -0.49 11.08
CA LEU A 169 -6.52 -1.56 10.30
C LEU A 169 -7.42 -2.42 11.19
N ARG A 170 -8.51 -2.93 10.61
CA ARG A 170 -9.41 -3.91 11.21
C ARG A 170 -9.33 -5.20 10.42
N ALA A 171 -9.01 -6.31 11.08
CA ALA A 171 -9.08 -7.63 10.47
C ALA A 171 -10.51 -7.94 9.99
N LEU A 172 -10.63 -8.49 8.79
CA LEU A 172 -11.92 -8.97 8.26
C LEU A 172 -12.30 -10.35 8.82
N ASP A 173 -11.32 -11.11 9.32
CA ASP A 173 -11.58 -12.33 10.11
C ASP A 173 -11.95 -11.96 11.55
N GLU A 174 -13.20 -12.20 11.92
CA GLU A 174 -13.72 -11.99 13.28
C GLU A 174 -13.01 -12.81 14.36
N HIS A 175 -12.28 -13.86 13.98
CA HIS A 175 -11.52 -14.73 14.90
C HIS A 175 -10.04 -14.35 15.02
N ALA A 176 -9.63 -13.19 14.48
CA ALA A 176 -8.27 -12.70 14.61
C ALA A 176 -7.91 -12.42 16.08
N SER A 177 -6.75 -12.91 16.53
CA SER A 177 -6.26 -12.69 17.90
C SER A 177 -5.76 -11.26 18.17
N SER A 178 -5.61 -10.47 17.11
CA SER A 178 -5.43 -9.02 17.16
C SER A 178 -6.35 -8.44 16.08
N PRO A 179 -7.64 -8.21 16.42
CA PRO A 179 -8.64 -7.77 15.44
C PRO A 179 -8.39 -6.35 14.95
N PHE A 180 -7.65 -5.54 15.71
CA PHE A 180 -7.19 -4.23 15.28
C PHE A 180 -5.68 -4.18 15.26
N ARG A 181 -5.14 -3.45 14.30
CA ARG A 181 -3.71 -3.25 14.15
C ARG A 181 -3.42 -1.81 13.82
N VAL A 182 -2.29 -1.30 14.32
CA VAL A 182 -1.74 -0.03 13.85
C VAL A 182 -0.45 -0.34 13.11
N VAL A 183 -0.36 0.14 11.89
CA VAL A 183 0.89 0.21 11.13
C VAL A 183 1.40 1.65 11.20
N ILE A 184 2.67 1.81 11.51
CA ILE A 184 3.36 3.09 11.53
C ILE A 184 4.57 3.03 10.61
N GLU A 185 4.64 3.99 9.68
CA GLU A 185 5.82 4.29 8.88
C GLU A 185 6.47 5.56 9.42
N GLU A 186 7.77 5.50 9.69
CA GLU A 186 8.58 6.65 10.07
C GLU A 186 9.67 6.86 9.03
N VAL A 187 9.74 8.06 8.45
CA VAL A 187 10.65 8.39 7.35
C VAL A 187 11.82 9.22 7.86
N ALA A 188 13.02 8.66 7.76
CA ALA A 188 14.27 9.37 8.03
C ALA A 188 14.81 10.00 6.74
N ILE A 189 14.31 11.19 6.39
CA ILE A 189 14.61 11.89 5.12
C ILE A 189 16.12 12.02 4.88
N LYS A 190 16.88 12.44 5.89
CA LYS A 190 18.33 12.62 5.82
C LYS A 190 19.08 11.31 5.51
N ALA A 191 18.55 10.18 5.96
CA ALA A 191 19.12 8.86 5.69
C ALA A 191 18.60 8.24 4.38
N GLY A 192 17.51 8.78 3.82
CA GLY A 192 16.83 8.19 2.67
C GLY A 192 16.20 6.83 2.99
N THR A 193 15.84 6.60 4.26
CA THR A 193 15.29 5.32 4.73
C THR A 193 13.98 5.50 5.46
N HIS A 194 13.15 4.46 5.50
CA HIS A 194 11.95 4.40 6.32
C HIS A 194 11.92 3.15 7.18
N THR A 195 11.25 3.24 8.31
CA THR A 195 11.00 2.12 9.23
C THR A 195 9.51 1.85 9.26
N LEU A 196 9.12 0.58 9.15
CA LEU A 196 7.72 0.16 9.25
C LEU A 196 7.56 -0.79 10.43
N ARG A 197 6.58 -0.51 11.30
CA ARG A 197 6.24 -1.35 12.45
C ARG A 197 4.74 -1.57 12.53
N GLU A 198 4.36 -2.65 13.19
CA GLU A 198 2.97 -3.00 13.43
C GLU A 198 2.76 -3.36 14.91
N GLY A 199 1.67 -2.88 15.49
CA GLY A 199 1.18 -3.30 16.80
C GLY A 199 -0.24 -3.83 16.76
N GLY A 200 -0.57 -4.72 17.69
CA GLY A 200 -1.87 -5.39 17.77
C GLY A 200 -2.72 -4.92 18.96
N PHE A 201 -4.00 -4.68 18.73
CA PHE A 201 -4.95 -4.13 19.70
C PHE A 201 -6.22 -4.97 19.77
N GLU A 202 -6.90 -4.95 20.92
CA GLU A 202 -8.15 -5.69 21.11
C GLU A 202 -9.36 -4.88 20.62
N THR A 203 -9.27 -3.55 20.68
CA THR A 203 -10.35 -2.65 20.27
C THR A 203 -9.88 -1.54 19.32
N ALA A 204 -10.83 -0.99 18.54
CA ALA A 204 -10.58 0.18 17.69
C ALA A 204 -10.17 1.40 18.52
N GLU A 205 -10.79 1.59 19.68
CA GLU A 205 -10.53 2.73 20.56
C GLU A 205 -9.09 2.73 21.08
N GLU A 206 -8.57 1.57 21.48
CA GLU A 206 -7.16 1.43 21.90
C GLU A 206 -6.20 1.74 20.76
N ALA A 207 -6.47 1.24 19.56
CA ALA A 207 -5.65 1.49 18.37
C ALA A 207 -5.63 3.00 18.03
N LEU A 208 -6.80 3.65 18.00
CA LEU A 208 -6.92 5.08 17.72
C LEU A 208 -6.30 5.95 18.81
N THR A 209 -6.46 5.56 20.08
CA THR A 209 -5.81 6.26 21.19
C THR A 209 -4.30 6.20 21.04
N TRP A 210 -3.74 5.04 20.71
CA TRP A 210 -2.31 4.89 20.45
C TRP A 210 -1.84 5.81 19.31
N CYS A 211 -2.58 5.87 18.20
CA CYS A 211 -2.27 6.78 17.09
C CYS A 211 -2.24 8.26 17.54
N HIS A 212 -3.25 8.70 18.29
CA HIS A 212 -3.29 10.08 18.80
C HIS A 212 -2.17 10.37 19.79
N ASP A 213 -1.80 9.40 20.63
CA ASP A 213 -0.69 9.55 21.57
C ASP A 213 0.64 9.67 20.81
N ARG A 214 0.85 8.93 19.71
CA ARG A 214 2.05 9.06 18.86
C ARG A 214 2.15 10.42 18.20
N LEU A 215 1.03 10.98 17.74
CA LEU A 215 1.00 12.34 17.18
C LEU A 215 1.27 13.42 18.26
N ARG A 216 1.09 13.09 19.54
CA ARG A 216 1.40 13.98 20.67
C ARG A 216 2.80 13.74 21.28
N GLY A 217 3.52 12.71 20.81
CA GLY A 217 4.80 12.28 21.39
C GLY A 217 4.67 11.69 22.80
N THR A 218 3.52 11.11 23.12
CA THR A 218 3.23 10.49 24.43
C THR A 218 2.89 9.02 24.33
N GLU A 219 3.20 8.39 23.21
CA GLU A 219 2.87 6.99 22.97
C GLU A 219 3.59 6.04 23.91
N ARG A 220 2.95 4.90 24.13
CA ARG A 220 3.60 3.73 24.73
C ARG A 220 4.22 2.88 23.63
N PRO A 221 5.17 1.99 23.94
CA PRO A 221 5.67 1.03 22.96
C PRO A 221 4.54 0.25 22.29
N LEU A 222 4.66 0.00 20.99
CA LEU A 222 3.68 -0.79 20.24
C LEU A 222 3.49 -2.17 20.88
N PRO A 223 2.24 -2.58 21.20
CA PRO A 223 1.98 -3.92 21.68
C PRO A 223 2.29 -4.95 20.58
N PRO A 224 2.90 -6.11 20.91
CA PRO A 224 3.19 -7.12 19.91
C PRO A 224 1.90 -7.70 19.32
N VAL A 225 1.90 -7.95 18.01
CA VAL A 225 0.78 -8.61 17.33
C VAL A 225 0.69 -10.06 17.79
N ARG A 226 -0.49 -10.45 18.30
CA ARG A 226 -0.70 -11.80 18.82
C ARG A 226 -0.93 -12.75 17.64
N PRO A 227 -0.08 -13.78 17.46
CA PRO A 227 -0.30 -14.75 16.41
C PRO A 227 -1.62 -15.49 16.67
N LYS A 228 -2.36 -15.80 15.59
CA LYS A 228 -3.53 -16.64 15.68
C LYS A 228 -3.11 -17.99 16.30
N PRO A 229 -3.76 -18.47 17.37
CA PRO A 229 -3.43 -19.78 17.92
C PRO A 229 -3.69 -20.80 16.83
N SER A 230 -2.63 -21.47 16.37
CA SER A 230 -2.77 -22.61 15.48
C SER A 230 -3.66 -23.63 16.19
N ARG A 231 -4.80 -24.00 15.61
CA ARG A 231 -5.52 -25.20 16.03
C ARG A 231 -4.59 -26.37 15.76
N SER A 232 -3.77 -26.74 16.74
CA SER A 232 -2.97 -27.94 16.73
C SER A 232 -3.93 -29.11 16.54
N ARG A 233 -3.95 -29.68 15.33
CA ARG A 233 -4.61 -30.95 15.06
C ARG A 233 -4.07 -31.94 16.09
N PRO A 234 -4.89 -32.57 16.94
CA PRO A 234 -4.37 -33.54 17.89
C PRO A 234 -3.57 -34.58 17.12
N ALA A 235 -2.34 -34.81 17.57
CA ALA A 235 -1.47 -35.83 17.01
C ALA A 235 -2.24 -37.15 16.99
N ALA A 236 -2.37 -37.75 15.81
CA ALA A 236 -2.94 -39.07 15.70
C ALA A 236 -2.10 -40.01 16.57
N VAL A 237 -2.74 -40.62 17.57
CA VAL A 237 -2.11 -41.63 18.42
C VAL A 237 -1.50 -42.70 17.50
N PRO A 238 -0.20 -43.03 17.64
CA PRO A 238 0.40 -44.06 16.82
C PRO A 238 -0.34 -45.38 17.05
N LYS A 239 -0.95 -45.93 16.00
CA LYS A 239 -1.49 -47.29 16.01
C LYS A 239 -0.35 -48.24 16.34
N THR A 240 -0.44 -48.89 17.50
CA THR A 240 0.43 -49.99 17.89
C THR A 240 0.41 -51.03 16.77
N ALA A 241 1.60 -51.37 16.26
CA ALA A 241 1.75 -52.43 15.28
C ALA A 241 1.19 -53.74 15.86
N ALA A 242 0.27 -54.37 15.12
CA ALA A 242 -0.25 -55.68 15.46
C ALA A 242 0.90 -56.69 15.46
N SER A 243 1.07 -57.42 16.55
CA SER A 243 1.99 -58.54 16.67
C SER A 243 1.64 -59.63 15.66
N HIS A 244 2.55 -59.93 14.74
CA HIS A 244 2.44 -61.09 13.87
C HIS A 244 2.40 -62.39 14.69
N PRO A 245 1.54 -63.37 14.34
CA PRO A 245 1.52 -64.66 15.03
C PRO A 245 2.75 -65.48 14.64
N PRO A 246 3.33 -66.28 15.57
CA PRO A 246 4.47 -67.12 15.27
C PRO A 246 4.07 -68.27 14.34
N GLY A 247 4.85 -68.42 13.26
CA GLY A 247 4.74 -69.51 12.31
C GLY A 247 4.92 -70.88 12.97
N ARG A 248 4.03 -71.80 12.62
CA ARG A 248 4.02 -73.19 13.07
C ARG A 248 4.94 -74.00 12.16
N SER A 249 6.01 -74.56 12.71
CA SER A 249 6.82 -75.58 12.04
C SER A 249 6.38 -76.98 12.45
N ARG A 250 6.43 -77.88 11.44
CA ARG A 250 6.07 -79.31 11.37
C ARG A 250 4.61 -79.65 11.16
#